data_AF-A0A816KZB9-F1
#
_entry.id   AF-A0A816KZB9-F1
#
_cell.length_a   1.000
_cell.length_b   1.000
_cell.length_c   1.000
_cell.angle_alpha   90.00
_cell.angle_beta   90.00
_cell.angle_gamma   90.00
#
_symmetry.space_group_name_H-M   'P 1'
#
loop_
_entity.id
_entity.type
_entity.pdbx_description
1 polymer ?
#
loop_
_entity_poly.entity_id
_entity_poly.type
_entity_poly.pdbx_seq_one_letter_code
_entity_poly.pdbx_strand_id
1 'polypeptide(L)'
;MFVGGTDTNSSTLEWAMAELLTNPTTMAKAQTEIKQMLGLNGFVQEPDISELPYIQAIVKETFRLHPPVPFLLPREAETDVEIFGYFLTPFGAGRRICPGLPLAVKMVSLMLLSLLYSFDWKLQNAVDMDETFGITLHKANPLHAVPVRRIRH
;
A
#
# COMPACT_ATOMS: atom_id res chain seq x y z
N MET A 1 -6.62 17.94 4.11
CA MET A 1 -5.52 17.28 3.38
C MET A 1 -4.86 16.17 4.21
N PHE A 2 -4.43 16.45 5.45
CA PHE A 2 -3.78 15.45 6.31
C PHE A 2 -4.61 14.19 6.56
N VAL A 3 -5.91 14.32 6.87
CA VAL A 3 -6.80 13.16 7.15
C VAL A 3 -6.87 12.19 5.97
N GLY A 4 -7.09 12.69 4.76
CA GLY A 4 -7.21 11.84 3.56
C GLY A 4 -5.90 11.16 3.15
N GLY A 5 -4.74 11.70 3.54
CA GLY A 5 -3.44 11.09 3.27
C GLY A 5 -2.99 10.11 4.35
N THR A 6 -3.20 10.43 5.62
CA THR A 6 -2.76 9.57 6.74
C THR A 6 -3.53 8.26 6.77
N ASP A 7 -4.86 8.33 6.72
CA ASP A 7 -5.73 7.17 6.89
C ASP A 7 -5.54 6.16 5.73
N THR A 8 -5.61 6.65 4.49
CA THR A 8 -5.43 5.82 3.28
C THR A 8 -4.03 5.23 3.18
N ASN A 9 -2.97 5.99 3.47
CA ASN A 9 -1.60 5.48 3.43
C ASN A 9 -1.34 4.42 4.51
N SER A 10 -1.88 4.62 5.73
CA SER A 10 -1.70 3.67 6.83
C SER A 10 -2.38 2.33 6.54
N SER A 11 -3.62 2.37 6.03
CA SER A 11 -4.33 1.16 5.60
C SER A 11 -3.61 0.45 4.45
N THR A 12 -3.17 1.20 3.43
CA THR A 12 -2.44 0.60 2.29
C THR A 12 -1.17 -0.11 2.76
N LEU A 13 -0.43 0.50 3.69
CA LEU A 13 0.78 -0.09 4.25
C LEU A 13 0.48 -1.36 5.04
N GLU A 14 -0.59 -1.36 5.83
CA GLU A 14 -1.04 -2.54 6.59
C GLU A 14 -1.40 -3.70 5.66
N TRP A 15 -2.16 -3.45 4.60
CA TRP A 15 -2.49 -4.46 3.58
C TRP A 15 -1.26 -4.96 2.83
N ALA A 16 -0.34 -4.07 2.43
CA ALA A 16 0.90 -4.46 1.78
C ALA A 16 1.73 -5.40 2.67
N MET A 17 1.84 -5.08 3.97
CA MET A 17 2.55 -5.93 4.94
C MET A 17 1.82 -7.25 5.17
N ALA A 18 0.49 -7.25 5.26
CA ALA A 18 -0.30 -8.47 5.41
C ALA A 18 -0.06 -9.44 4.23
N GLU A 19 -0.13 -8.96 2.99
CA GLU A 19 0.12 -9.75 1.78
C GLU A 19 1.55 -10.30 1.70
N LEU A 20 2.54 -9.51 2.12
CA LEU A 20 3.93 -9.98 2.14
C LEU A 20 4.17 -11.03 3.24
N LEU A 21 3.51 -10.91 4.38
CA LEU A 21 3.65 -11.85 5.49
C LEU A 21 2.92 -13.17 5.24
N THR A 22 1.85 -13.17 4.45
CA THR A 22 1.17 -14.39 3.98
C THR A 22 1.90 -15.07 2.83
N ASN A 23 2.77 -14.34 2.10
CA ASN A 23 3.54 -14.88 0.98
C ASN A 23 5.08 -14.72 1.16
N PRO A 24 5.74 -15.71 1.81
CA PRO A 24 7.18 -15.68 2.04
C PRO A 24 8.03 -15.58 0.77
N THR A 25 7.54 -16.07 -0.37
CA THR A 25 8.29 -16.03 -1.64
C THR A 25 8.35 -14.61 -2.20
N THR A 26 7.23 -13.87 -2.15
CA THR A 26 7.15 -12.45 -2.52
C THR A 26 7.99 -11.60 -1.58
N MET A 27 7.92 -11.86 -0.26
CA MET A 27 8.76 -11.19 0.75
C MET A 27 10.26 -11.37 0.47
N ALA A 28 10.71 -12.61 0.22
CA ALA A 28 12.11 -12.89 -0.07
C ALA A 28 12.59 -12.21 -1.37
N LYS A 29 11.74 -12.17 -2.40
CA LYS A 29 12.04 -11.49 -3.65
C LYS A 29 12.17 -9.96 -3.45
N ALA A 30 11.29 -9.35 -2.68
CA ALA A 30 11.36 -7.93 -2.34
C ALA A 30 12.65 -7.60 -1.57
N GLN A 31 12.98 -8.39 -0.55
CA GLN A 31 14.21 -8.20 0.22
C GLN A 31 15.48 -8.39 -0.62
N THR A 32 15.44 -9.29 -1.60
CA THR A 32 16.54 -9.51 -2.55
C THR A 32 16.77 -8.27 -3.41
N GLU A 33 15.71 -7.70 -3.99
CA GLU A 33 15.81 -6.46 -4.78
C GLU A 33 16.39 -5.31 -3.94
N ILE A 34 15.86 -5.11 -2.73
CA ILE A 34 16.34 -4.09 -1.79
C ILE A 34 17.83 -4.28 -1.49
N LYS A 35 18.26 -5.52 -1.20
CA LYS A 35 19.65 -5.83 -0.86
C LYS A 35 20.60 -5.56 -2.03
N GLN A 36 20.16 -5.84 -3.26
CA GLN A 36 20.95 -5.58 -4.47
C GLN A 36 21.18 -4.10 -4.70
N MET A 37 20.17 -3.25 -4.43
CA MET A 37 20.26 -1.81 -4.66
C MET A 37 20.97 -1.04 -3.54
N LEU A 38 20.56 -1.24 -2.27
CA LEU A 38 21.00 -0.41 -1.14
C LEU A 38 22.26 -0.93 -0.44
N GLY A 39 22.61 -2.21 -0.62
CA GLY A 39 23.71 -2.84 0.11
C GLY A 39 23.54 -2.84 1.65
N LEU A 40 24.61 -3.17 2.36
CA LEU A 40 24.59 -3.39 3.82
C LEU A 40 24.56 -2.09 4.65
N ASN A 41 25.01 -0.97 4.08
CA ASN A 41 25.12 0.32 4.77
C ASN A 41 24.32 1.44 4.10
N GLY A 42 23.41 1.10 3.19
CA GLY A 42 22.51 2.05 2.56
C GLY A 42 21.59 2.74 3.57
N PHE A 43 21.23 3.97 3.25
CA PHE A 43 20.12 4.68 3.90
C PHE A 43 19.00 4.77 2.87
N VAL A 44 17.78 4.45 3.29
CA VAL A 44 16.61 4.58 2.42
C VAL A 44 16.35 6.04 2.16
N GLN A 45 16.40 6.44 0.89
CA GLN A 45 16.08 7.78 0.42
C GLN A 45 14.97 7.74 -0.64
N GLU A 46 14.32 8.87 -0.85
CA GLU A 46 13.25 9.02 -1.83
C GLU A 46 13.68 8.68 -3.27
N PRO A 47 14.88 9.07 -3.75
CA PRO A 47 15.32 8.72 -5.10
C PRO A 47 15.44 7.20 -5.32
N ASP A 48 15.68 6.42 -4.28
CA ASP A 48 15.89 4.97 -4.39
C ASP A 48 14.62 4.24 -4.86
N ILE A 49 13.43 4.84 -4.67
CA ILE A 49 12.16 4.24 -5.05
C ILE A 49 12.09 3.98 -6.56
N SER A 50 12.64 4.87 -7.39
CA SER A 50 12.59 4.71 -8.85
C SER A 50 13.33 3.47 -9.32
N GLU A 51 14.34 3.06 -8.56
CA GLU A 51 15.22 1.94 -8.86
C GLU A 51 14.72 0.60 -8.30
N LEU A 52 13.56 0.59 -7.65
CA LEU A 52 12.96 -0.61 -7.02
C LEU A 52 11.63 -0.98 -7.70
N PRO A 53 11.69 -1.54 -8.93
CA PRO A 53 10.49 -1.83 -9.71
C PRO A 53 9.58 -2.89 -9.07
N TYR A 54 10.13 -3.85 -8.32
CA TYR A 54 9.32 -4.87 -7.64
C TYR A 54 8.60 -4.30 -6.42
N ILE A 55 9.23 -3.40 -5.65
CA ILE A 55 8.52 -2.64 -4.60
C ILE A 55 7.36 -1.83 -5.20
N GLN A 56 7.56 -1.16 -6.33
CA GLN A 56 6.48 -0.45 -7.02
C GLN A 56 5.37 -1.39 -7.49
N ALA A 57 5.72 -2.60 -7.95
CA ALA A 57 4.76 -3.62 -8.34
C ALA A 57 3.93 -4.11 -7.14
N ILE A 58 4.55 -4.33 -5.97
CA ILE A 58 3.85 -4.70 -4.74
C ILE A 58 2.85 -3.61 -4.34
N VAL A 59 3.26 -2.35 -4.37
CA VAL A 59 2.37 -1.23 -4.03
C VAL A 59 1.19 -1.15 -5.01
N LYS A 60 1.45 -1.27 -6.32
CA LYS A 60 0.39 -1.30 -7.36
C LYS A 60 -0.57 -2.49 -7.17
N GLU A 61 -0.04 -3.66 -6.85
CA GLU A 61 -0.86 -4.86 -6.62
C GLU A 61 -1.68 -4.74 -5.34
N THR A 62 -1.12 -4.12 -4.30
CA THR A 62 -1.86 -3.80 -3.06
C THR A 62 -3.04 -2.88 -3.37
N PHE A 63 -2.86 -1.84 -4.19
CA PHE A 63 -3.97 -0.98 -4.63
C PHE A 63 -5.01 -1.71 -5.48
N ARG A 64 -4.61 -2.76 -6.22
CA ARG A 64 -5.51 -3.57 -7.05
C ARG A 64 -6.37 -4.50 -6.20
N LEU A 65 -5.76 -5.13 -5.18
CA LEU A 65 -6.43 -6.07 -4.27
C LEU A 65 -7.25 -5.34 -3.21
N HIS A 66 -6.64 -4.34 -2.58
CA HIS A 66 -7.14 -3.63 -1.40
C HIS A 66 -7.22 -2.12 -1.67
N PRO A 67 -8.09 -1.67 -2.60
CA PRO A 67 -8.22 -0.26 -2.90
C PRO A 67 -8.67 0.50 -1.63
N PRO A 68 -7.90 1.48 -1.12
CA PRO A 68 -8.20 2.10 0.17
C PRO A 68 -9.53 2.82 0.23
N VAL A 69 -10.12 3.19 -0.91
CA VAL A 69 -11.44 3.82 -0.99
C VAL A 69 -12.26 3.08 -2.07
N PRO A 70 -12.80 1.89 -1.75
CA PRO A 70 -13.37 0.97 -2.75
C PRO A 70 -14.65 1.53 -3.39
N PHE A 71 -15.41 2.34 -2.66
CA PHE A 71 -16.67 2.93 -3.13
C PHE A 71 -16.52 4.29 -3.80
N LEU A 72 -15.27 4.80 -3.90
CA LEU A 72 -14.98 6.17 -4.28
C LEU A 72 -15.77 7.19 -3.42
N LEU A 73 -15.52 8.48 -3.63
CA LEU A 73 -16.34 9.49 -2.97
C LEU A 73 -17.69 9.58 -3.70
N PRO A 74 -18.83 9.55 -2.97
CA PRO A 74 -20.15 9.73 -3.56
C PRO A 74 -20.19 10.99 -4.41
N ARG A 75 -20.79 10.88 -5.59
CA ARG A 75 -21.03 12.04 -6.48
C ARG A 75 -22.52 12.33 -6.54
N GLU A 76 -22.83 13.62 -6.46
CA GLU A 76 -24.15 14.15 -6.79
C GLU A 76 -24.04 14.80 -8.18
N ALA A 77 -25.03 14.56 -9.04
CA ALA A 77 -25.08 15.17 -10.36
C ALA A 77 -25.64 16.59 -10.22
N GLU A 78 -24.88 17.60 -10.66
CA GLU A 78 -25.34 19.01 -10.64
C GLU A 78 -26.50 19.27 -11.62
N THR A 79 -26.65 18.42 -12.63
CA THR A 79 -27.71 18.45 -13.64
C THR A 79 -28.05 17.02 -14.09
N ASP A 80 -29.21 16.83 -14.71
CA ASP A 80 -29.59 15.54 -15.31
C ASP A 80 -28.56 15.13 -16.37
N VAL A 81 -27.95 13.94 -16.20
CA VAL A 81 -26.95 13.39 -17.12
C VAL A 81 -27.21 11.89 -17.33
N GLU A 82 -27.30 11.48 -18.59
CA GLU A 82 -27.33 10.08 -19.00
C GLU A 82 -25.90 9.56 -19.19
N ILE A 83 -25.52 8.49 -18.49
CA ILE A 83 -24.21 7.84 -18.66
C ILE A 83 -24.43 6.37 -19.03
N PHE A 84 -24.03 6.02 -20.25
CA PHE A 84 -23.94 4.64 -20.80
C PHE A 84 -25.16 3.74 -20.54
N GLY A 85 -26.36 4.30 -20.38
CA GLY A 85 -27.55 3.55 -19.93
C GLY A 85 -27.48 2.98 -18.50
N TYR A 86 -26.29 2.82 -17.90
CA TYR A 86 -25.99 2.49 -16.50
C TYR A 86 -24.55 2.94 -16.16
N PHE A 87 -24.26 3.19 -14.87
CA PHE A 87 -22.96 3.71 -14.39
C PHE A 87 -22.06 2.62 -13.80
N LEU A 88 -20.72 2.67 -14.01
CA LEU A 88 -19.67 2.69 -12.95
C LEU A 88 -18.23 2.38 -13.46
N THR A 89 -17.24 3.05 -12.86
CA THR A 89 -15.81 2.68 -12.90
C THR A 89 -15.17 2.76 -11.50
N PRO A 90 -14.24 1.84 -11.14
CA PRO A 90 -13.77 1.63 -9.76
C PRO A 90 -12.61 2.53 -9.30
N PHE A 91 -12.05 3.36 -10.19
CA PHE A 91 -11.07 4.38 -9.81
C PHE A 91 -11.55 5.71 -10.35
N GLY A 92 -11.74 6.69 -9.46
CA GLY A 92 -12.21 8.01 -9.84
C GLY A 92 -11.33 8.60 -10.95
N ALA A 93 -11.88 8.71 -12.16
CA ALA A 93 -11.22 9.31 -13.32
C ALA A 93 -11.71 10.75 -13.55
N GLY A 94 -10.98 11.51 -14.37
CA GLY A 94 -11.34 12.85 -14.81
C GLY A 94 -10.98 13.96 -13.80
N ARG A 95 -11.75 15.05 -13.83
CA ARG A 95 -11.44 16.33 -13.13
C ARG A 95 -11.35 16.25 -11.58
N ARG A 96 -11.68 15.11 -10.97
CA ARG A 96 -11.63 14.86 -9.52
C ARG A 96 -10.72 13.69 -9.15
N ILE A 97 -9.73 13.36 -10.00
CA ILE A 97 -8.68 12.40 -9.65
C ILE A 97 -7.99 12.83 -8.34
N CYS A 98 -7.62 11.86 -7.50
CA CYS A 98 -6.96 12.13 -6.23
C CYS A 98 -5.68 12.97 -6.48
N PRO A 99 -5.62 14.23 -6.01
CA PRO A 99 -4.44 15.07 -6.24
C PRO A 99 -3.22 14.55 -5.46
N GLY A 100 -3.44 13.74 -4.43
CA GLY A 100 -2.40 13.13 -3.61
C GLY A 100 -1.84 11.82 -4.15
N LEU A 101 -2.36 11.27 -5.25
CA LEU A 101 -1.97 9.94 -5.74
C LEU A 101 -0.45 9.80 -5.99
N PRO A 102 0.24 10.75 -6.66
CA PRO A 102 1.70 10.64 -6.86
C PRO A 102 2.47 10.63 -5.54
N LEU A 103 2.01 11.42 -4.56
CA LEU A 103 2.64 11.49 -3.24
C LEU A 103 2.36 10.21 -2.42
N ALA A 104 1.13 9.70 -2.44
CA ALA A 104 0.74 8.49 -1.73
C ALA A 104 1.57 7.28 -2.17
N VAL A 105 1.73 7.08 -3.48
CA VAL A 105 2.56 5.99 -4.02
C VAL A 105 4.01 6.08 -3.53
N LYS A 106 4.58 7.29 -3.50
CA LYS A 106 5.95 7.51 -3.00
C LYS A 106 6.05 7.25 -1.49
N MET A 107 5.12 7.78 -0.70
CA MET A 107 5.11 7.59 0.75
C MET A 107 4.95 6.12 1.14
N VAL A 108 3.99 5.40 0.55
CA VAL A 108 3.78 3.98 0.83
C VAL A 108 5.01 3.17 0.41
N SER A 109 5.58 3.44 -0.75
CA SER A 109 6.83 2.79 -1.20
C SER A 109 7.98 3.02 -0.23
N LEU A 110 8.18 4.24 0.26
CA LEU A 110 9.23 4.57 1.23
C LEU A 110 9.04 3.88 2.58
N MET A 111 7.81 3.90 3.09
CA MET A 111 7.50 3.25 4.36
C MET A 111 7.73 1.74 4.25
N LEU A 112 7.21 1.13 3.18
CA LEU A 112 7.37 -0.29 2.92
C LEU A 112 8.86 -0.66 2.77
N LEU A 113 9.59 0.07 1.94
CA LEU A 113 11.03 -0.10 1.77
C LEU A 113 11.79 0.01 3.09
N SER A 114 11.51 1.03 3.89
CA SER A 114 12.15 1.23 5.20
C SER A 114 11.89 0.08 6.17
N LEU A 115 10.65 -0.42 6.20
CA LEU A 115 10.25 -1.56 7.05
C LEU A 115 10.91 -2.87 6.60
N LEU A 116 10.91 -3.14 5.30
CA LEU A 116 11.50 -4.36 4.74
C LEU A 116 13.03 -4.36 4.79
N TYR A 117 13.66 -3.17 4.72
CA TYR A 117 15.10 -3.01 4.84
C TYR A 117 15.57 -3.22 6.28
N SER A 118 14.86 -2.66 7.26
CA SER A 118 15.33 -2.55 8.64
C SER A 118 14.97 -3.74 9.53
N PHE A 119 13.88 -4.46 9.22
CA PHE A 119 13.31 -5.47 10.10
C PHE A 119 13.04 -6.81 9.40
N ASP A 120 13.30 -7.88 10.12
CA ASP A 120 12.70 -9.18 9.91
C ASP A 120 11.38 -9.26 10.69
N TRP A 121 10.41 -10.01 10.19
CA TRP A 121 9.06 -10.02 10.76
C TRP A 121 8.68 -11.41 11.24
N LYS A 122 8.19 -11.49 12.47
CA LYS A 122 7.65 -12.72 13.06
C LYS A 122 6.15 -12.59 13.25
N LEU A 123 5.41 -13.56 12.71
CA LEU A 123 3.98 -13.70 12.92
C LEU A 123 3.73 -14.43 14.25
N GLN A 124 2.84 -13.89 15.07
CA GLN A 124 2.37 -14.58 16.27
C GLN A 124 1.23 -15.56 15.94
N ASN A 125 0.37 -15.18 14.99
CA ASN A 125 -0.79 -15.94 14.53
C ASN A 125 -0.91 -15.85 13.00
N ALA A 126 -1.83 -16.64 12.43
CA ALA A 126 -2.23 -16.47 11.03
C ALA A 126 -2.76 -15.05 10.80
N VAL A 127 -2.42 -14.46 9.66
CA VAL A 127 -2.91 -13.14 9.27
C VAL A 127 -4.37 -13.28 8.87
N ASP A 128 -5.25 -12.62 9.61
CA ASP A 128 -6.64 -12.45 9.19
C ASP A 128 -6.69 -11.56 7.95
N MET A 129 -7.43 -11.95 6.92
CA MET A 129 -7.57 -11.22 5.66
C MET A 129 -8.97 -10.61 5.49
N ASP A 130 -9.79 -10.65 6.52
CA ASP A 130 -11.12 -10.04 6.51
C ASP A 130 -11.05 -8.50 6.50
N GLU A 131 -12.09 -7.88 5.94
CA GLU A 131 -12.20 -6.44 5.69
C GLU A 131 -13.31 -5.81 6.55
N THR A 132 -13.09 -4.58 7.02
CA THR A 132 -14.12 -3.76 7.69
C THR A 132 -14.87 -2.91 6.66
N PHE A 133 -16.21 -2.84 6.80
CA PHE A 133 -17.03 -1.93 6.01
C PHE A 133 -16.83 -0.47 6.45
N GLY A 134 -16.43 0.40 5.53
CA GLY A 134 -16.20 1.82 5.80
C GLY A 134 -15.91 2.63 4.54
N ILE A 135 -15.68 3.94 4.71
CA ILE A 135 -15.23 4.83 3.63
C ILE A 135 -13.83 4.42 3.17
N THR A 136 -12.97 4.09 4.15
CA THR A 136 -11.63 3.55 3.92
C THR A 136 -11.64 2.06 4.22
N LEU A 137 -11.03 1.28 3.33
CA LEU A 137 -10.94 -0.17 3.47
C LEU A 137 -9.88 -0.49 4.53
N HIS A 138 -10.27 -1.02 5.68
CA HIS A 138 -9.35 -1.46 6.73
C HIS A 138 -9.49 -2.96 6.94
N LYS A 139 -8.47 -3.59 7.55
CA LYS A 139 -8.59 -4.97 8.04
C LYS A 139 -9.67 -5.04 9.13
N ALA A 140 -10.36 -6.19 9.22
CA ALA A 140 -11.30 -6.48 10.30
C ALA A 140 -10.58 -6.58 11.65
N ASN A 141 -9.43 -7.27 11.66
CA ASN A 141 -8.53 -7.35 12.79
C ASN A 141 -7.15 -6.76 12.43
N PRO A 142 -6.57 -5.93 13.31
CA PRO A 142 -5.26 -5.34 13.05
C PRO A 142 -4.17 -6.39 12.81
N LEU A 143 -3.17 -6.05 11.99
CA LEU A 143 -2.02 -6.91 11.76
C LEU A 143 -1.11 -6.98 13.00
N HIS A 144 -0.97 -8.18 13.58
CA HIS A 144 -0.08 -8.43 14.72
C HIS A 144 1.23 -9.10 14.25
N ALA A 145 2.24 -8.29 13.95
CA ALA A 145 3.57 -8.74 13.56
C ALA A 145 4.66 -8.09 14.44
N VAL A 146 5.67 -8.88 14.82
CA VAL A 146 6.77 -8.40 15.67
C VAL A 146 7.98 -8.07 14.79
N PRO A 147 8.45 -6.81 14.79
CA PRO A 147 9.67 -6.44 14.08
C PRO A 147 10.89 -6.87 14.89
N VAL A 148 11.77 -7.64 14.25
CA VAL A 148 13.10 -8.01 14.76
C VAL A 148 14.12 -7.24 13.96
N ARG A 149 14.92 -6.40 14.63
CA ARG A 149 15.97 -5.62 13.95
C ARG A 149 16.92 -6.56 13.23
N ARG A 150 17.08 -6.38 11.92
CA ARG A 150 17.99 -7.19 11.11
C ARG A 150 19.44 -6.85 11.47
N ILE A 151 20.22 -7.85 11.87
CA ILE A 151 21.64 -7.67 12.18
C ILE A 151 22.39 -7.56 10.85
N ARG A 152 23.04 -6.40 10.64
CA ARG A 152 23.86 -6.11 9.47
C ARG A 152 25.24 -6.73 9.72
N HIS A 153 25.51 -7.89 9.13
CA HIS A 153 26.86 -8.47 9.07
C HIS A 153 27.58 -7.97 7.83
#